data_AF-A0A955DFM1-F1
#
_entry.id   AF-A0A955DFM1-F1
#
_cell.length_a   1.000
_cell.length_b   1.000
_cell.length_c   1.000
_cell.angle_alpha   90.00
_cell.angle_beta   90.00
_cell.angle_gamma   90.00
#
_symmetry.space_group_name_H-M   'P 1'
#
loop_
_entity.id
_entity.type
_entity.pdbx_description
1 polymer ?
#
loop_
_entity_poly.entity_id
_entity_poly.type
_entity_poly.pdbx_seq_one_letter_code
_entity_poly.pdbx_strand_id
1 'polypeptide(L)'
;MTESGITVSSLPAGEIIPAALFLLIGLILIVAGARVLRAAVAAVGLVVGTVIGLSLGAALDLGVPAWAPAITGGIVLAVIAAIVYRLAIMSTLVAMLAIALPMGVWTVASRGWVNFGPMGPLPAAVPEADLDRVRDATAGLPPELAEALGPILNGSPSFGSSEVVSEEIGRRVGAGLNTVSDQMGLSESSKTRLMGIGDGTVALVRSGLEHWHVSPPKLRLSLLAAALLGALSGLLLATTTRAFSARFVTAAFGAAIVLGSAWLLAARLDVLPPADAAAPILRWWPLGWLALATIGMAIQLRFRPAPTDKTA
;
A
#
# COMPACT_ATOMS: atom_id res chain seq x y z
N MET A 1 49.84 -6.91 9.43
CA MET A 1 49.13 -6.12 10.45
C MET A 1 48.74 -4.82 9.79
N THR A 2 47.62 -4.84 9.08
CA THR A 2 47.04 -3.66 8.42
C THR A 2 45.99 -3.13 9.37
N GLU A 3 46.26 -1.96 9.95
CA GLU A 3 45.28 -1.17 10.68
C GLU A 3 44.18 -0.77 9.69
N SER A 4 43.12 -1.56 9.61
CA SER A 4 41.82 -1.10 9.10
C SER A 4 41.24 -0.17 10.17
N GLY A 5 41.80 1.04 10.24
CA GLY A 5 41.16 2.17 10.87
C GLY A 5 39.82 2.36 10.19
N ILE A 6 38.76 1.90 10.84
CA ILE A 6 37.39 2.28 10.49
C ILE A 6 37.33 3.78 10.75
N THR A 7 37.71 4.56 9.76
CA THR A 7 37.37 5.97 9.71
C THR A 7 35.87 6.00 9.72
N VAL A 8 35.30 6.33 10.88
CA VAL A 8 33.92 6.78 11.03
C VAL A 8 33.84 8.10 10.28
N SER A 9 33.94 8.02 8.95
CA SER A 9 33.68 9.09 8.02
C SER A 9 32.29 9.55 8.37
N SER A 10 32.21 10.77 8.88
CA SER A 10 31.01 11.44 9.37
C SER A 10 29.82 11.12 8.47
N LEU A 11 29.01 10.14 8.85
CA LEU A 11 27.75 9.85 8.20
C LEU A 11 26.97 11.17 8.22
N PRO A 12 26.52 11.69 7.07
CA PRO A 12 25.85 12.98 7.02
C PRO A 12 24.61 12.89 7.93
N ALA A 13 24.68 13.56 9.08
CA ALA A 13 23.64 13.49 10.12
C ALA A 13 22.23 13.78 9.54
N GLY A 14 22.18 14.55 8.45
CA GLY A 14 20.95 14.85 7.70
C GLY A 14 20.19 13.64 7.16
N GLU A 15 20.83 12.48 6.93
CA GLU A 15 20.13 11.30 6.41
C GLU A 15 19.65 10.32 7.50
N ILE A 16 20.32 10.29 8.65
CA ILE A 16 19.96 9.40 9.77
C ILE A 16 18.73 9.94 10.51
N ILE A 17 18.63 11.26 10.66
CA ILE A 17 17.55 11.92 11.41
C ILE A 17 16.16 11.55 10.87
N PRO A 18 15.88 11.61 9.54
CA PRO A 18 14.58 11.22 9.01
C PRO A 18 14.24 9.75 9.27
N ALA A 19 15.20 8.83 9.11
CA ALA A 19 14.98 7.41 9.35
C ALA A 19 14.65 7.12 10.82
N ALA A 20 15.38 7.75 11.74
CA ALA A 20 15.11 7.67 13.17
C ALA A 20 13.74 8.26 13.54
N LEU A 21 13.36 9.37 12.90
CA LEU A 21 12.04 9.99 13.10
C LEU A 21 10.91 9.08 12.61
N PHE A 22 11.04 8.46 11.44
CA PHE A 22 10.07 7.49 10.94
C PHE A 22 9.98 6.26 11.86
N LEU A 23 11.10 5.75 12.34
CA LEU A 23 11.13 4.66 13.31
C LEU A 23 10.37 5.04 14.60
N LEU A 24 10.59 6.24 15.12
CA LEU A 24 9.88 6.76 16.29
C LEU A 24 8.38 6.91 16.03
N ILE A 25 7.99 7.47 14.88
CA ILE A 25 6.59 7.59 14.46
C ILE A 25 5.94 6.20 14.37
N GLY A 26 6.60 5.23 13.73
CA GLY A 26 6.13 3.86 13.64
C GLY A 26 5.93 3.22 15.01
N LEU A 27 6.87 3.44 15.94
CA LEU A 27 6.76 2.96 17.32
C LEU A 27 5.59 3.61 18.07
N ILE A 28 5.40 4.93 17.91
CA ILE A 28 4.25 5.65 18.48
C ILE A 28 2.93 5.10 17.90
N LEU A 29 2.87 4.81 16.60
CA LEU A 29 1.70 4.18 15.96
C LEU A 29 1.42 2.79 16.53
N ILE A 30 2.45 1.98 16.79
CA ILE A 30 2.33 0.67 17.43
C ILE A 30 1.75 0.81 18.85
N VAL A 31 2.26 1.75 19.66
CA VAL A 31 1.88 1.88 21.08
C VAL A 31 0.57 2.64 21.28
N ALA A 32 0.44 3.82 20.69
CA ALA A 32 -0.69 4.73 20.89
C ALA A 32 -1.88 4.42 19.98
N GLY A 33 -1.64 3.69 18.87
CA GLY A 33 -2.66 3.11 18.01
C GLY A 33 -3.60 4.11 17.34
N ALA A 34 -4.82 3.65 17.10
CA ALA A 34 -5.86 4.37 16.35
C ALA A 34 -6.26 5.74 16.91
N ARG A 35 -5.93 6.06 18.17
CA ARG A 35 -6.28 7.36 18.78
C ARG A 35 -5.46 8.49 18.18
N VAL A 36 -4.16 8.30 18.08
CA VAL A 36 -3.24 9.29 17.51
C VAL A 36 -3.52 9.47 16.04
N LEU A 37 -3.78 8.38 15.31
CA LEU A 37 -4.06 8.47 13.88
C LEU A 37 -5.36 9.25 13.59
N ARG A 38 -6.42 9.04 14.36
CA ARG A 38 -7.66 9.81 14.21
C ARG A 38 -7.46 11.29 14.52
N ALA A 39 -6.73 11.60 15.59
CA ALA A 39 -6.42 12.98 15.96
C ALA A 39 -5.53 13.65 14.91
N ALA A 40 -4.51 12.95 14.40
CA ALA A 40 -3.62 13.44 13.37
C ALA A 40 -4.36 13.72 12.05
N VAL A 41 -5.21 12.80 11.58
CA VAL A 41 -6.00 13.00 10.36
C VAL A 41 -6.99 14.16 10.52
N ALA A 42 -7.64 14.28 11.69
CA ALA A 42 -8.51 15.41 11.98
C ALA A 42 -7.73 16.74 12.02
N ALA A 43 -6.54 16.76 12.63
CA ALA A 43 -5.67 17.93 12.69
C ALA A 43 -5.19 18.35 11.28
N VAL A 44 -4.81 17.39 10.44
CA VAL A 44 -4.45 17.66 9.03
C VAL A 44 -5.65 18.23 8.28
N GLY A 45 -6.83 17.61 8.40
CA GLY A 45 -8.06 18.12 7.79
C GLY A 45 -8.41 19.53 8.26
N LEU A 46 -8.18 19.82 9.54
CA LEU A 46 -8.40 21.16 10.12
C LEU A 46 -7.44 22.18 9.52
N VAL A 47 -6.13 21.90 9.48
CA VAL A 47 -5.13 22.82 8.91
C VAL A 47 -5.41 23.07 7.43
N VAL A 48 -5.61 22.01 6.64
CA VAL A 48 -5.89 22.12 5.20
C VAL A 48 -7.20 22.88 4.97
N GLY A 49 -8.23 22.59 5.76
CA GLY A 49 -9.52 23.28 5.65
C GLY A 49 -9.49 24.74 6.05
N THR A 50 -8.66 25.10 7.03
CA THR A 50 -8.44 26.50 7.40
C THR A 50 -7.77 27.27 6.27
N VAL A 51 -6.75 26.69 5.61
CA VAL A 51 -6.08 27.31 4.46
C VAL A 51 -7.07 27.50 3.30
N ILE A 52 -7.82 26.44 2.93
CA ILE A 52 -8.82 26.50 1.85
C ILE A 52 -9.93 27.51 2.18
N GLY A 53 -10.41 27.51 3.43
CA GLY A 53 -11.43 28.46 3.90
C GLY A 53 -10.96 29.91 3.83
N LEU A 54 -9.70 30.18 4.20
CA LEU A 54 -9.09 31.51 4.04
C LEU A 54 -9.01 31.92 2.56
N SER A 55 -8.52 31.03 1.69
CA SER A 55 -8.41 31.30 0.25
C SER A 55 -9.77 31.58 -0.39
N LEU A 56 -10.81 30.79 -0.07
CA LEU A 56 -12.18 31.00 -0.53
C LEU A 56 -12.79 32.30 0.01
N GLY A 57 -12.58 32.58 1.30
CA GLY A 57 -13.06 33.81 1.94
C GLY A 57 -12.49 35.07 1.28
N ALA A 58 -11.19 35.05 0.96
CA ALA A 58 -10.53 36.14 0.25
C ALA A 58 -11.03 36.28 -1.20
N ALA A 59 -11.36 35.18 -1.87
CA ALA A 59 -11.82 35.20 -3.26
C ALA A 59 -13.28 35.67 -3.43
N LEU A 60 -14.13 35.44 -2.42
CA LEU A 60 -15.58 35.70 -2.51
C LEU A 60 -16.01 37.08 -1.98
N ASP A 61 -15.10 37.86 -1.39
CA ASP A 61 -15.32 39.20 -0.82
C ASP A 61 -16.66 39.37 -0.08
N LEU A 62 -16.96 38.39 0.80
CA LEU A 62 -18.29 38.23 1.41
C LEU A 62 -18.63 39.28 2.48
N GLY A 63 -17.77 40.29 2.70
CA GLY A 63 -17.92 41.29 3.76
C GLY A 63 -17.86 40.73 5.19
N VAL A 64 -17.53 39.44 5.37
CA VAL A 64 -17.37 38.76 6.66
C VAL A 64 -15.90 38.78 7.07
N PRO A 65 -15.58 38.85 8.39
CA PRO A 65 -14.20 38.76 8.85
C PRO A 65 -13.51 37.47 8.40
N ALA A 66 -12.25 37.56 7.97
CA ALA A 66 -11.50 36.46 7.37
C ALA A 66 -11.38 35.19 8.25
N TRP A 67 -11.51 35.32 9.57
CA TRP A 67 -11.47 34.18 10.48
C TRP A 67 -12.71 33.28 10.37
N ALA A 68 -13.87 33.82 9.97
CA ALA A 68 -15.12 33.07 9.90
C ALA A 68 -15.10 31.95 8.83
N PRO A 69 -14.74 32.22 7.55
CA PRO A 69 -14.63 31.16 6.55
C PRO A 69 -13.45 30.21 6.84
N ALA A 70 -12.39 30.69 7.51
CA ALA A 70 -11.26 29.87 7.94
C ALA A 70 -11.67 28.79 8.97
N ILE A 71 -12.40 29.18 10.02
CA ILE A 71 -12.90 28.25 11.04
C ILE A 71 -13.92 27.29 10.42
N THR A 72 -14.83 27.80 9.59
CA THR A 72 -15.87 26.99 8.95
C THR A 72 -15.24 25.94 8.03
N GLY A 73 -14.31 26.35 7.16
CA GLY A 73 -13.58 25.45 6.27
C GLY A 73 -12.78 24.39 7.05
N GLY A 74 -12.09 24.80 8.12
CA GLY A 74 -11.33 23.90 8.99
C GLY A 74 -12.20 22.84 9.65
N ILE A 75 -13.34 23.23 10.25
CA ILE A 75 -14.27 22.28 10.89
C ILE A 75 -14.87 21.32 9.87
N VAL A 76 -15.36 21.83 8.73
CA VAL A 76 -15.98 21.01 7.69
C VAL A 76 -14.99 19.96 7.16
N LEU A 77 -13.77 20.36 6.82
CA LEU A 77 -12.77 19.43 6.31
C LEU A 77 -12.23 18.47 7.38
N ALA A 78 -12.15 18.88 8.65
CA ALA A 78 -11.82 17.96 9.74
C ALA A 78 -12.89 16.85 9.90
N VAL A 79 -14.17 17.21 9.77
CA VAL A 79 -15.29 16.24 9.80
C VAL A 79 -15.23 15.30 8.60
N ILE A 80 -15.02 15.83 7.39
CA ILE A 80 -14.86 15.02 6.18
C ILE A 80 -13.67 14.07 6.31
N ALA A 81 -12.51 14.57 6.75
CA ALA A 81 -11.31 13.77 6.97
C ALA A 81 -11.56 12.62 7.96
N ALA A 82 -12.32 12.88 9.04
CA ALA A 82 -12.68 11.84 10.00
C ALA A 82 -13.61 10.76 9.41
N ILE A 83 -14.49 11.12 8.47
CA ILE A 83 -15.35 10.16 7.75
C ILE A 83 -14.51 9.36 6.75
N VAL A 84 -13.68 10.04 5.95
CA VAL A 84 -12.78 9.42 4.96
C VAL A 84 -11.81 8.46 5.64
N TYR A 85 -11.26 8.83 6.80
CA TYR A 85 -10.42 7.97 7.62
C TYR A 85 -11.06 6.61 7.90
N ARG A 86 -12.37 6.61 8.15
CA ARG A 86 -13.11 5.38 8.42
C ARG A 86 -13.21 4.50 7.18
N LEU A 87 -13.52 5.09 6.03
CA LEU A 87 -13.53 4.37 4.76
C LEU A 87 -12.14 3.84 4.40
N ALA A 88 -11.09 4.62 4.67
CA ALA A 88 -9.70 4.24 4.42
C ALA A 88 -9.26 3.04 5.27
N ILE A 89 -9.65 2.97 6.55
CA ILE A 89 -9.37 1.77 7.37
C ILE A 89 -10.07 0.54 6.79
N MET A 90 -11.34 0.68 6.42
CA MET A 90 -12.13 -0.44 5.88
C MET A 90 -11.51 -0.93 4.56
N SER A 91 -11.22 -0.03 3.62
CA SER A 91 -10.60 -0.38 2.34
C SER A 91 -9.21 -0.99 2.52
N THR A 92 -8.41 -0.49 3.46
CA THR A 92 -7.09 -1.05 3.72
C THR A 92 -7.17 -2.46 4.29
N LEU A 93 -8.08 -2.73 5.24
CA LEU A 93 -8.23 -4.07 5.79
C LEU A 93 -8.71 -5.07 4.71
N VAL A 94 -9.65 -4.65 3.87
CA VAL A 94 -10.12 -5.41 2.71
C VAL A 94 -8.95 -5.73 1.78
N ALA A 95 -8.14 -4.73 1.41
CA ALA A 95 -6.98 -4.92 0.55
C ALA A 95 -5.92 -5.85 1.17
N MET A 96 -5.62 -5.67 2.46
CA MET A 96 -4.65 -6.52 3.17
C MET A 96 -5.06 -8.00 3.14
N LEU A 97 -6.33 -8.30 3.41
CA LEU A 97 -6.82 -9.69 3.41
C LEU A 97 -7.00 -10.25 1.99
N ALA A 98 -7.41 -9.41 1.04
CA ALA A 98 -7.49 -9.77 -0.38
C ALA A 98 -6.13 -10.13 -0.97
N ILE A 99 -5.03 -9.55 -0.45
CA ILE A 99 -3.65 -9.89 -0.85
C ILE A 99 -3.12 -11.07 -0.04
N ALA A 100 -3.35 -11.09 1.28
CA ALA A 100 -2.78 -12.10 2.18
C ALA A 100 -3.29 -13.52 1.91
N LEU A 101 -4.59 -13.69 1.60
CA LEU A 101 -5.15 -15.03 1.36
C LEU A 101 -4.61 -15.69 0.08
N PRO A 102 -4.57 -15.03 -1.08
CA PRO A 102 -3.88 -15.57 -2.27
C PRO A 102 -2.42 -15.91 -2.01
N MET A 103 -1.69 -15.07 -1.27
CA MET A 103 -0.30 -15.38 -0.90
C MET A 103 -0.21 -16.64 -0.03
N GLY A 104 -1.19 -16.87 0.86
CA GLY A 104 -1.32 -18.10 1.62
C GLY A 104 -1.53 -19.33 0.73
N VAL A 105 -2.48 -19.25 -0.21
CA VAL A 105 -2.74 -20.31 -1.19
C VAL A 105 -1.50 -20.60 -2.03
N TRP A 106 -0.83 -19.55 -2.52
CA TRP A 106 0.43 -19.68 -3.26
C TRP A 106 1.53 -20.37 -2.44
N THR A 107 1.66 -20.02 -1.16
CA THR A 107 2.65 -20.62 -0.26
C THR A 107 2.38 -22.10 -0.02
N VAL A 108 1.11 -22.48 0.17
CA VAL A 108 0.67 -23.87 0.30
C VAL A 108 0.91 -24.65 -1.00
N ALA A 109 0.59 -24.06 -2.15
CA ALA A 109 0.79 -24.65 -3.47
C ALA A 109 2.29 -24.90 -3.77
N SER A 110 3.14 -23.88 -3.54
CA SER A 110 4.59 -23.96 -3.79
C SER A 110 5.32 -24.95 -2.89
N ARG A 111 4.76 -25.27 -1.71
CA ARG A 111 5.25 -26.35 -0.84
C ARG A 111 4.76 -27.74 -1.25
N GLY A 112 3.96 -27.85 -2.30
CA GLY A 112 3.39 -29.12 -2.77
C GLY A 112 2.36 -29.73 -1.81
N TRP A 113 1.83 -28.95 -0.85
CA TRP A 113 0.82 -29.46 0.09
C TRP A 113 -0.53 -29.71 -0.57
N VAL A 114 -0.82 -28.98 -1.65
CA VAL A 114 -2.00 -29.17 -2.49
C VAL A 114 -1.55 -29.30 -3.93
N ASN A 115 -1.92 -30.41 -4.58
CA ASN A 115 -1.56 -30.67 -5.97
C ASN A 115 -2.60 -30.06 -6.91
N PHE A 116 -2.25 -28.94 -7.57
CA PHE A 116 -3.11 -28.28 -8.56
C PHE A 116 -2.91 -28.80 -9.99
N GLY A 117 -2.14 -29.88 -10.15
CA GLY A 117 -1.66 -30.42 -11.42
C GLY A 117 -0.25 -29.93 -11.75
N PRO A 118 0.41 -30.53 -12.75
CA PRO A 118 1.70 -30.04 -13.22
C PRO A 118 1.58 -28.60 -13.71
N MET A 119 2.58 -27.77 -13.41
CA MET A 119 2.75 -26.50 -14.12
C MET A 119 2.99 -26.84 -15.58
N GLY A 120 1.99 -26.62 -16.43
CA GLY A 120 2.11 -26.88 -17.86
C GLY A 120 3.20 -25.99 -18.46
N PRO A 121 3.85 -26.40 -19.56
CA PRO A 121 4.63 -25.47 -20.34
C PRO A 121 3.75 -24.26 -20.67
N LEU A 122 4.31 -23.06 -20.60
CA LEU A 122 3.64 -21.84 -21.06
C LEU A 122 3.01 -22.15 -22.42
N PRO A 123 1.68 -22.01 -22.58
CA PRO A 123 1.05 -22.27 -23.87
C PRO A 123 1.76 -21.36 -24.89
N ALA A 124 2.43 -21.98 -25.88
CA ALA A 124 3.27 -21.27 -26.83
C ALA A 124 2.49 -20.22 -27.64
N ALA A 125 1.16 -20.36 -27.69
CA ALA A 125 0.23 -19.34 -28.11
C ALA A 125 -1.12 -19.58 -27.43
N VAL A 126 -1.87 -18.51 -27.17
CA VAL A 126 -3.31 -18.63 -26.89
C VAL A 126 -3.96 -19.20 -28.16
N PRO A 127 -4.75 -20.28 -28.07
CA PRO A 127 -5.43 -20.83 -29.25
C PRO A 127 -6.28 -19.74 -29.92
N GLU A 128 -6.16 -19.58 -31.24
CA GLU A 128 -6.89 -18.57 -32.02
C GLU A 128 -8.40 -18.57 -31.73
N ALA A 129 -8.97 -19.76 -31.51
CA ALA A 129 -10.38 -19.94 -31.16
C ALA A 129 -10.81 -19.27 -29.84
N ASP A 130 -9.90 -19.10 -28.87
CA ASP A 130 -10.23 -18.38 -27.63
C ASP A 130 -10.11 -16.86 -27.80
N LEU A 131 -9.29 -16.37 -28.75
CA LEU A 131 -9.26 -14.95 -29.12
C LEU A 131 -10.54 -14.54 -29.83
N ASP A 132 -11.05 -15.39 -30.73
CA ASP A 132 -12.31 -15.14 -31.43
C ASP A 132 -13.49 -15.05 -30.46
N ARG A 133 -13.57 -15.92 -29.45
CA ARG A 133 -14.59 -15.83 -28.40
C ARG A 133 -14.52 -14.55 -27.59
N VAL A 134 -13.32 -14.07 -27.28
CA VAL A 134 -13.14 -12.80 -26.57
C VAL A 134 -13.54 -11.63 -27.49
N ARG A 135 -13.16 -11.68 -28.77
CA ARG A 135 -13.53 -10.67 -29.78
C ARG A 135 -15.04 -10.56 -29.93
N ASP A 136 -15.72 -11.69 -30.04
CA ASP A 136 -17.19 -11.78 -30.12
C ASP A 136 -17.86 -11.28 -28.83
N ALA A 137 -17.31 -11.61 -27.65
CA ALA A 137 -17.81 -11.11 -26.37
C ALA A 137 -17.61 -9.59 -26.21
N THR A 138 -16.55 -9.04 -26.78
CA THR A 138 -16.26 -7.59 -26.74
C THR A 138 -17.00 -6.78 -27.81
N ALA A 139 -17.55 -7.43 -28.85
CA ALA A 139 -18.32 -6.76 -29.90
C ALA A 139 -19.62 -6.09 -29.38
N GLY A 140 -20.11 -6.50 -28.21
CA GLY A 140 -21.27 -5.90 -27.55
C GLY A 140 -20.96 -4.78 -26.55
N LEU A 141 -19.69 -4.41 -26.36
CA LEU A 141 -19.31 -3.39 -25.38
C LEU A 141 -19.58 -1.95 -25.89
N PRO A 142 -19.84 -0.99 -24.99
CA PRO A 142 -19.93 0.42 -25.34
C PRO A 142 -18.67 0.89 -26.08
N PRO A 143 -18.77 1.82 -27.05
CA PRO A 143 -17.65 2.23 -27.90
C PRO A 143 -16.43 2.73 -27.13
N GLU A 144 -16.63 3.40 -25.98
CA GLU A 144 -15.54 3.84 -25.10
C GLU A 144 -14.73 2.67 -24.51
N LEU A 145 -15.39 1.56 -24.19
CA LEU A 145 -14.76 0.34 -23.65
C LEU A 145 -14.14 -0.49 -24.77
N ALA A 146 -14.76 -0.52 -25.95
CA ALA A 146 -14.22 -1.15 -27.14
C ALA A 146 -12.95 -0.44 -27.63
N GLU A 147 -12.90 0.89 -27.57
CA GLU A 147 -11.72 1.70 -27.91
C GLU A 147 -10.59 1.48 -26.90
N ALA A 148 -10.91 1.41 -25.59
CA ALA A 148 -9.93 1.09 -24.56
C ALA A 148 -9.35 -0.33 -24.67
N LEU A 149 -10.14 -1.30 -25.15
CA LEU A 149 -9.74 -2.70 -25.30
C LEU A 149 -9.14 -3.02 -26.69
N GLY A 150 -9.38 -2.19 -27.70
CA GLY A 150 -8.90 -2.39 -29.08
C GLY A 150 -7.39 -2.65 -29.20
N PRO A 151 -6.51 -1.91 -28.50
CA PRO A 151 -5.07 -2.17 -28.50
C PRO A 151 -4.69 -3.52 -27.86
N ILE A 152 -5.47 -3.98 -26.88
CA ILE A 152 -5.25 -5.25 -26.17
C ILE A 152 -5.68 -6.45 -27.03
N LEU A 153 -6.74 -6.28 -27.83
CA LEU A 153 -7.33 -7.34 -28.66
C LEU A 153 -6.64 -7.48 -30.02
N ASN A 154 -6.14 -6.37 -30.60
CA ASN A 154 -5.46 -6.38 -31.90
C ASN A 154 -3.92 -6.55 -31.77
N GLY A 155 -3.36 -6.48 -30.56
CA GLY A 155 -1.98 -6.84 -30.29
C GLY A 155 -1.84 -8.36 -30.14
N SER A 156 -0.89 -8.96 -30.87
CA SER A 156 -0.61 -10.41 -30.83
C SER A 156 -0.55 -10.94 -29.38
N PRO A 157 -1.13 -12.13 -29.07
CA PRO A 157 -1.19 -12.66 -27.69
C PRO A 157 0.16 -13.13 -27.14
N SER A 158 1.25 -12.94 -27.88
CA SER A 158 2.59 -13.39 -27.52
C SER A 158 3.22 -12.47 -26.48
N PHE A 159 2.98 -12.69 -25.18
CA PHE A 159 3.66 -12.05 -24.02
C PHE A 159 3.64 -10.51 -23.91
N GLY A 160 3.46 -9.78 -25.01
CA GLY A 160 3.54 -8.32 -25.11
C GLY A 160 2.35 -7.62 -24.47
N SER A 161 1.18 -8.25 -24.33
CA SER A 161 0.06 -7.63 -23.63
C SER A 161 0.32 -7.45 -22.13
N SER A 162 1.08 -8.35 -21.50
CA SER A 162 1.48 -8.20 -20.10
C SER A 162 2.54 -7.11 -19.92
N GLU A 163 3.47 -7.01 -20.88
CA GLU A 163 4.50 -5.98 -20.90
C GLU A 163 3.87 -4.60 -21.14
N VAL A 164 3.01 -4.47 -22.15
CA VAL A 164 2.24 -3.25 -22.46
C VAL A 164 1.33 -2.83 -21.30
N VAL A 165 0.64 -3.77 -20.64
CA VAL A 165 -0.18 -3.45 -19.45
C VAL A 165 0.69 -3.02 -18.27
N SER A 166 1.83 -3.69 -18.03
CA SER A 166 2.76 -3.30 -16.96
C SER A 166 3.42 -1.95 -17.22
N GLU A 167 3.76 -1.66 -18.48
CA GLU A 167 4.33 -0.40 -18.94
C GLU A 167 3.31 0.72 -18.85
N GLU A 168 2.04 0.48 -19.22
CA GLU A 168 0.96 1.46 -19.08
C GLU A 168 0.62 1.74 -17.61
N ILE A 169 0.57 0.72 -16.76
CA ILE A 169 0.40 0.89 -15.31
C ILE A 169 1.58 1.71 -14.75
N GLY A 170 2.81 1.34 -15.10
CA GLY A 170 4.02 2.05 -14.69
C GLY A 170 4.02 3.50 -15.16
N ARG A 171 3.62 3.75 -16.40
CA ARG A 171 3.50 5.10 -16.99
C ARG A 171 2.44 5.93 -16.26
N ARG A 172 1.26 5.36 -15.95
CA ARG A 172 0.20 6.05 -15.22
C ARG A 172 0.58 6.35 -13.78
N VAL A 173 1.19 5.38 -13.09
CA VAL A 173 1.69 5.56 -11.72
C VAL A 173 2.80 6.61 -11.71
N GLY A 174 3.78 6.53 -12.62
CA GLY A 174 4.86 7.49 -12.76
C GLY A 174 4.36 8.91 -13.08
N ALA A 175 3.41 9.06 -14.01
CA ALA A 175 2.80 10.34 -14.34
C ALA A 175 2.02 10.93 -13.14
N GLY A 176 1.27 10.09 -12.41
CA GLY A 176 0.57 10.50 -11.20
C GLY A 176 1.53 10.95 -10.09
N LEU A 177 2.60 10.17 -9.85
CA LEU A 177 3.63 10.51 -8.86
C LEU A 177 4.38 11.79 -9.24
N ASN A 178 4.68 12.02 -10.52
CA ASN A 178 5.29 13.27 -10.99
C ASN A 178 4.37 14.46 -10.77
N THR A 179 3.07 14.33 -11.09
CA THR A 179 2.08 15.39 -10.89
C THR A 179 1.96 15.75 -9.40
N VAL A 180 1.85 14.74 -8.55
CA VAL A 180 1.79 14.91 -7.09
C VAL A 180 3.09 15.53 -6.56
N SER A 181 4.24 15.11 -7.10
CA SER A 181 5.54 15.64 -6.70
C SER A 181 5.72 17.11 -7.08
N ASP A 182 5.29 17.51 -8.27
CA ASP A 182 5.38 18.90 -8.74
C ASP A 182 4.43 19.79 -7.95
N GLN A 183 3.22 19.31 -7.63
CA GLN A 183 2.28 20.03 -6.77
C GLN A 183 2.80 20.20 -5.33
N MET A 184 3.58 19.26 -4.81
CA MET A 184 4.15 19.33 -3.47
C MET A 184 5.52 20.04 -3.40
N GLY A 185 6.08 20.49 -4.53
CA GLY A 185 7.38 21.16 -4.57
C GLY A 185 8.53 20.29 -4.02
N LEU A 186 8.45 18.97 -4.20
CA LEU A 186 9.43 18.05 -3.63
C LEU A 186 10.80 18.24 -4.28
N SER A 187 11.86 18.10 -3.48
CA SER A 187 13.24 18.12 -3.98
C SER A 187 13.50 16.99 -4.98
N GLU A 188 14.47 17.18 -5.90
CA GLU A 188 14.88 16.15 -6.87
C GLU A 188 15.25 14.81 -6.21
N SER A 189 15.88 14.84 -5.03
CA SER A 189 16.17 13.62 -4.26
C SER A 189 14.91 12.88 -3.80
N SER A 190 13.83 13.61 -3.50
CA SER A 190 12.54 13.04 -3.10
C SER A 190 11.78 12.50 -4.31
N LYS A 191 11.89 13.17 -5.47
CA LYS A 191 11.39 12.69 -6.76
C LYS A 191 11.99 11.34 -7.14
N THR A 192 13.32 11.22 -7.11
CA THR A 192 14.01 9.95 -7.41
C THR A 192 13.57 8.83 -6.46
N ARG A 193 13.36 9.14 -5.17
CA ARG A 193 12.86 8.15 -4.19
C ARG A 193 11.42 7.73 -4.46
N LEU A 194 10.54 8.68 -4.83
CA LEU A 194 9.16 8.39 -5.21
C LEU A 194 9.09 7.54 -6.49
N MET A 195 9.92 7.84 -7.48
CA MET A 195 10.03 7.03 -8.70
C MET A 195 10.49 5.61 -8.39
N GLY A 196 11.47 5.42 -7.49
CA GLY A 196 11.91 4.09 -7.07
C GLY A 196 10.81 3.26 -6.38
N ILE A 197 9.86 3.89 -5.68
CA ILE A 197 8.67 3.20 -5.15
C ILE A 197 7.74 2.76 -6.29
N GLY A 198 7.59 3.62 -7.30
CA GLY A 198 6.87 3.29 -8.54
C GLY A 198 7.48 2.06 -9.23
N ASP A 199 8.79 2.06 -9.43
CA ASP A 199 9.52 0.95 -10.06
C ASP A 199 9.38 -0.36 -9.27
N GLY A 200 9.47 -0.29 -7.94
CA GLY A 200 9.26 -1.45 -7.08
C GLY A 200 7.83 -2.02 -7.20
N THR A 201 6.83 -1.14 -7.33
CA THR A 201 5.43 -1.54 -7.52
C THR A 201 5.23 -2.19 -8.88
N VAL A 202 5.82 -1.61 -9.94
CA VAL A 202 5.79 -2.17 -11.29
C VAL A 202 6.48 -3.53 -11.33
N ALA A 203 7.63 -3.68 -10.70
CA ALA A 203 8.35 -4.95 -10.60
C ALA A 203 7.53 -6.02 -9.87
N LEU A 204 6.83 -5.65 -8.78
CA LEU A 204 5.92 -6.55 -8.07
C LEU A 204 4.74 -7.00 -8.95
N VAL A 205 4.12 -6.07 -9.68
CA VAL A 205 3.01 -6.37 -10.61
C VAL A 205 3.48 -7.27 -11.75
N ARG A 206 4.63 -6.94 -12.36
CA ARG A 206 5.25 -7.72 -13.44
C ARG A 206 5.56 -9.14 -12.97
N SER A 207 6.21 -9.28 -11.82
CA SER A 207 6.49 -10.59 -11.23
C SER A 207 5.20 -11.36 -10.95
N GLY A 208 4.16 -10.72 -10.41
CA GLY A 208 2.86 -11.35 -10.18
C GLY A 208 2.21 -11.85 -11.48
N LEU A 209 2.25 -11.06 -12.55
CA LEU A 209 1.73 -11.43 -13.87
C LEU A 209 2.49 -12.59 -14.50
N GLU A 210 3.83 -12.57 -14.44
CA GLU A 210 4.67 -13.67 -14.94
C GLU A 210 4.31 -14.99 -14.24
N HIS A 211 4.20 -14.98 -12.91
CA HIS A 211 3.79 -16.16 -12.15
C HIS A 211 2.35 -16.58 -12.45
N TRP A 212 1.45 -15.61 -12.67
CA TRP A 212 0.06 -15.88 -13.04
C TRP A 212 -0.04 -16.66 -14.35
N HIS A 213 0.73 -16.28 -15.38
CA HIS A 213 0.71 -16.93 -16.69
C HIS A 213 1.30 -18.35 -16.70
N VAL A 214 2.23 -18.66 -15.79
CA VAL A 214 2.77 -20.02 -15.64
C VAL A 214 1.87 -20.90 -14.75
N SER A 215 1.01 -20.27 -13.93
CA SER A 215 0.15 -20.99 -12.98
C SER A 215 -0.92 -21.86 -13.68
N PRO A 216 -1.16 -23.09 -13.21
CA PRO A 216 -2.27 -23.92 -13.69
C PRO A 216 -3.63 -23.22 -13.53
N PRO A 217 -4.62 -23.47 -14.42
CA PRO A 217 -5.95 -22.85 -14.33
C PRO A 217 -6.65 -23.06 -12.99
N LYS A 218 -6.49 -24.24 -12.39
CA LYS A 218 -7.04 -24.55 -11.05
C LYS A 218 -6.42 -23.67 -9.96
N LEU A 219 -5.11 -23.44 -10.01
CA LEU A 219 -4.41 -22.55 -9.08
C LEU A 219 -4.90 -21.11 -9.25
N ARG A 220 -5.01 -20.62 -10.49
CA ARG A 220 -5.54 -19.28 -10.80
C ARG A 220 -6.93 -19.05 -10.19
N LEU A 221 -7.86 -19.98 -10.41
CA LEU A 221 -9.20 -19.91 -9.83
C LEU A 221 -9.17 -19.91 -8.31
N SER A 222 -8.31 -20.74 -7.69
CA SER A 222 -8.16 -20.76 -6.23
C SER A 222 -7.56 -19.46 -5.67
N LEU A 223 -6.63 -18.82 -6.38
CA LEU A 223 -6.07 -17.52 -6.01
C LEU A 223 -7.14 -16.42 -6.10
N LEU A 224 -7.95 -16.41 -7.16
CA LEU A 224 -9.07 -15.45 -7.30
C LEU A 224 -10.14 -15.67 -6.23
N ALA A 225 -10.52 -16.92 -5.98
CA ALA A 225 -11.47 -17.27 -4.93
C ALA A 225 -10.94 -16.84 -3.55
N ALA A 226 -9.66 -17.07 -3.27
CA ALA A 226 -9.01 -16.63 -2.05
C ALA A 226 -8.96 -15.10 -1.92
N ALA A 227 -8.71 -14.37 -3.02
CA ALA A 227 -8.73 -12.91 -3.02
C ALA A 227 -10.12 -12.36 -2.70
N LEU A 228 -11.16 -12.92 -3.34
CA LEU A 228 -12.56 -12.56 -3.09
C LEU A 228 -12.99 -12.89 -1.65
N LEU A 229 -12.66 -14.08 -1.16
CA LEU A 229 -12.92 -14.46 0.23
C LEU A 229 -12.17 -13.56 1.21
N GLY A 230 -10.96 -13.14 0.87
CA GLY A 230 -10.15 -12.22 1.67
C GLY A 230 -10.77 -10.84 1.73
N ALA A 231 -11.21 -10.32 0.58
CA ALA A 231 -11.91 -9.05 0.48
C ALA A 231 -13.22 -9.07 1.28
N LEU A 232 -14.04 -10.11 1.11
CA LEU A 232 -15.30 -10.28 1.85
C LEU A 232 -15.08 -10.44 3.35
N SER A 233 -14.08 -11.24 3.76
CA SER A 233 -13.73 -11.41 5.17
C SER A 233 -13.23 -10.10 5.78
N GLY A 234 -12.42 -9.34 5.04
CA GLY A 234 -11.96 -8.02 5.46
C GLY A 234 -13.10 -7.03 5.58
N LEU A 235 -14.06 -7.05 4.66
CA LEU A 235 -15.24 -6.20 4.73
C LEU A 235 -16.12 -6.57 5.93
N LEU A 236 -16.30 -7.86 6.19
CA LEU A 236 -17.07 -8.36 7.33
C LEU A 236 -16.38 -8.01 8.66
N LEU A 237 -15.07 -8.18 8.76
CA LEU A 237 -14.29 -7.76 9.94
C LEU A 237 -14.34 -6.24 10.15
N ALA A 238 -14.18 -5.47 9.07
CA ALA A 238 -14.24 -4.02 9.07
C ALA A 238 -15.58 -3.47 9.56
N THR A 239 -16.68 -4.13 9.18
CA THR A 239 -18.05 -3.73 9.54
C THR A 239 -18.43 -4.19 10.95
N THR A 240 -18.13 -5.44 11.32
CA THR A 240 -18.49 -6.04 12.62
C THR A 240 -17.61 -5.55 13.77
N THR A 241 -16.31 -5.35 13.55
CA THR A 241 -15.33 -5.07 14.62
C THR A 241 -14.53 -3.81 14.33
N ARG A 242 -15.21 -2.66 14.29
CA ARG A 242 -14.60 -1.35 14.00
C ARG A 242 -13.36 -1.04 14.85
N ALA A 243 -13.42 -1.37 16.14
CA ALA A 243 -12.30 -1.14 17.07
C ALA A 243 -11.11 -2.07 16.81
N PHE A 244 -11.36 -3.33 16.43
CA PHE A 244 -10.31 -4.28 16.06
C PHE A 244 -9.63 -3.83 14.77
N SER A 245 -10.42 -3.52 13.75
CA SER A 245 -9.93 -3.14 12.42
C SER A 245 -9.05 -1.90 12.46
N ALA A 246 -9.46 -0.86 13.18
CA ALA A 246 -8.64 0.33 13.35
C ALA A 246 -7.31 0.03 14.04
N ARG A 247 -7.32 -0.76 15.12
CA ARG A 247 -6.11 -1.16 15.85
C ARG A 247 -5.18 -1.97 14.98
N PHE A 248 -5.70 -3.02 14.34
CA PHE A 248 -4.92 -3.90 13.48
C PHE A 248 -4.27 -3.11 12.34
N VAL A 249 -5.03 -2.29 11.60
CA VAL A 249 -4.49 -1.47 10.52
C VAL A 249 -3.42 -0.50 11.03
N THR A 250 -3.64 0.18 12.17
CA THR A 250 -2.62 1.07 12.74
C THR A 250 -1.36 0.35 13.20
N ALA A 251 -1.49 -0.83 13.80
CA ALA A 251 -0.36 -1.64 14.24
C ALA A 251 0.40 -2.23 13.04
N ALA A 252 -0.32 -2.64 12.00
CA ALA A 252 0.24 -3.14 10.75
C ALA A 252 1.02 -2.06 9.99
N PHE A 253 0.48 -0.85 9.87
CA PHE A 253 1.23 0.28 9.30
C PHE A 253 2.41 0.68 10.16
N GLY A 254 2.23 0.79 11.48
CA GLY A 254 3.32 1.10 12.41
C GLY A 254 4.46 0.08 12.30
N ALA A 255 4.12 -1.22 12.22
CA ALA A 255 5.09 -2.30 12.02
C ALA A 255 5.83 -2.19 10.68
N ALA A 256 5.11 -1.86 9.59
CA ALA A 256 5.74 -1.65 8.28
C ALA A 256 6.72 -0.48 8.31
N ILE A 257 6.35 0.64 8.96
CA ILE A 257 7.21 1.82 9.11
C ILE A 257 8.44 1.48 9.96
N VAL A 258 8.26 0.80 11.09
CA VAL A 258 9.39 0.43 11.98
C VAL A 258 10.36 -0.48 11.25
N LEU A 259 9.87 -1.54 10.62
CA LEU A 259 10.74 -2.47 9.90
C LEU A 259 11.41 -1.77 8.72
N GLY A 260 10.66 -1.04 7.89
CA GLY A 260 11.21 -0.31 6.74
C GLY A 260 12.29 0.71 7.15
N SER A 261 12.06 1.43 8.24
CA SER A 261 13.04 2.38 8.78
C SER A 261 14.26 1.67 9.37
N ALA A 262 14.06 0.54 10.06
CA ALA A 262 15.16 -0.27 10.58
C ALA A 262 16.02 -0.87 9.45
N TRP A 263 15.39 -1.33 8.37
CA TRP A 263 16.09 -1.81 7.17
C TRP A 263 16.91 -0.69 6.52
N LEU A 264 16.29 0.49 6.35
CA LEU A 264 16.97 1.64 5.77
C LEU A 264 18.14 2.10 6.66
N LEU A 265 17.97 2.10 7.97
CA LEU A 265 19.04 2.41 8.91
C LEU A 265 20.16 1.37 8.85
N ALA A 266 19.83 0.07 8.82
CA ALA A 266 20.82 -0.99 8.66
C ALA A 266 21.61 -0.86 7.35
N ALA A 267 20.95 -0.48 6.25
CA ALA A 267 21.60 -0.20 4.98
C ALA A 267 22.60 0.95 5.07
N ARG A 268 22.23 2.02 5.80
CA ARG A 268 23.07 3.21 5.95
C ARG A 268 24.25 3.00 6.90
N LEU A 269 24.11 2.09 7.85
CA LEU A 269 25.16 1.73 8.78
C LEU A 269 26.09 0.63 8.25
N ASP A 270 25.89 0.19 7.00
CA ASP A 270 26.61 -0.93 6.39
C ASP A 270 26.55 -2.23 7.24
N VAL A 271 25.44 -2.40 7.96
CA VAL A 271 25.15 -3.58 8.81
C VAL A 271 24.36 -4.62 8.02
N LEU A 272 23.80 -4.25 6.86
CA LEU A 272 23.11 -5.22 6.02
C LEU A 272 24.10 -6.25 5.50
N PRO A 273 23.73 -7.54 5.54
CA PRO A 273 24.54 -8.57 4.92
C PRO A 273 24.60 -8.34 3.40
N PRO A 274 25.62 -8.88 2.72
CA PRO A 274 25.73 -8.79 1.26
C PRO A 274 24.46 -9.34 0.57
N ALA A 275 24.21 -8.88 -0.66
CA ALA A 275 22.91 -9.05 -1.33
C ALA A 275 22.45 -10.52 -1.46
N ASP A 276 23.41 -11.44 -1.60
CA ASP A 276 23.21 -12.89 -1.60
C ASP A 276 22.67 -13.43 -0.26
N ALA A 277 23.11 -12.86 0.85
CA ALA A 277 22.64 -13.18 2.21
C ALA A 277 21.39 -12.38 2.64
N ALA A 278 21.03 -11.31 1.92
CA ALA A 278 19.83 -10.51 2.20
C ALA A 278 18.52 -11.19 1.76
N ALA A 279 18.57 -12.02 0.71
CA ALA A 279 17.41 -12.73 0.17
C ALA A 279 16.62 -13.57 1.21
N PRO A 280 17.26 -14.40 2.07
CA PRO A 280 16.53 -15.12 3.12
C PRO A 280 15.91 -14.18 4.14
N ILE A 281 16.55 -13.05 4.50
CA ILE A 281 15.99 -12.08 5.46
C ILE A 281 14.71 -11.45 4.89
N LEU A 282 14.72 -11.05 3.62
CA LEU A 282 13.52 -10.53 2.94
C LEU A 282 12.37 -11.55 2.93
N ARG A 283 12.66 -12.85 2.84
CA ARG A 283 11.64 -13.89 2.90
C ARG A 283 10.94 -13.95 4.27
N TRP A 284 11.65 -13.64 5.36
CA TRP A 284 11.08 -13.59 6.72
C TRP A 284 10.44 -12.24 7.06
N TRP A 285 10.62 -11.22 6.21
CA TRP A 285 10.06 -9.89 6.43
C TRP A 285 8.56 -9.87 6.70
N PRO A 286 7.70 -10.57 5.92
CA PRO A 286 6.26 -10.56 6.18
C PRO A 286 5.90 -11.17 7.55
N LEU A 287 6.68 -12.14 8.01
CA LEU A 287 6.50 -12.77 9.32
C LEU A 287 6.94 -11.84 10.45
N GLY A 288 8.08 -11.16 10.29
CA GLY A 288 8.52 -10.12 11.22
C GLY A 288 7.50 -8.98 11.31
N TRP A 289 6.95 -8.57 10.16
CA TRP A 289 5.89 -7.57 10.08
C TRP A 289 4.62 -8.00 10.81
N LEU A 290 4.14 -9.21 10.54
CA LEU A 290 2.94 -9.74 11.17
C LEU A 290 3.13 -9.93 12.69
N ALA A 291 4.29 -10.42 13.11
CA ALA A 291 4.64 -10.55 14.52
C ALA A 291 4.65 -9.18 15.23
N LEU A 292 5.27 -8.18 14.61
CA LEU A 292 5.31 -6.83 15.18
C LEU A 292 3.93 -6.17 15.20
N ALA A 293 3.12 -6.37 14.16
CA ALA A 293 1.74 -5.88 14.09
C ALA A 293 0.85 -6.52 15.17
N THR A 294 0.99 -7.84 15.39
CA THR A 294 0.23 -8.56 16.43
C THR A 294 0.65 -8.14 17.84
N ILE A 295 1.96 -7.92 18.08
CA ILE A 295 2.46 -7.35 19.34
C ILE A 295 1.89 -5.95 19.57
N GLY A 296 1.96 -5.07 18.56
CA GLY A 296 1.40 -3.72 18.64
C GLY A 296 -0.09 -3.72 18.93
N MET A 297 -0.81 -4.62 18.26
CA MET A 297 -2.23 -4.82 18.52
C MET A 297 -2.50 -5.28 19.96
N ALA A 298 -1.74 -6.25 20.48
CA ALA A 298 -1.88 -6.74 21.85
C ALA A 298 -1.62 -5.64 22.89
N ILE A 299 -0.60 -4.81 22.65
CA ILE A 299 -0.29 -3.61 23.46
C ILE A 299 -1.50 -2.67 23.47
N GLN A 300 -2.05 -2.32 22.31
CA GLN A 300 -3.22 -1.43 22.19
C GLN A 300 -4.50 -2.00 22.83
N LEU A 301 -4.63 -3.33 22.90
CA LEU A 301 -5.72 -3.98 23.61
C LEU A 301 -5.57 -3.86 25.14
N ARG A 302 -4.34 -3.95 25.64
CA ARG A 302 -4.03 -3.87 27.07
C ARG A 302 -4.20 -2.46 27.64
N PHE A 303 -3.85 -1.42 26.89
CA PHE A 303 -3.96 -0.02 27.33
C PHE A 303 -5.36 0.60 27.12
N ARG A 304 -6.41 -0.23 27.10
CA ARG A 304 -7.78 0.27 27.04
C ARG A 304 -8.12 0.88 28.40
N PRO A 305 -8.41 2.20 28.51
CA PRO A 305 -8.88 2.77 29.76
C PRO A 305 -10.14 2.01 30.16
N ALA A 306 -10.20 1.59 31.41
CA ALA A 306 -11.38 0.98 31.97
C ALA A 306 -12.59 1.88 31.66
N PRO A 307 -13.74 1.32 31.28
CA PRO A 307 -14.95 2.12 31.19
C PRO A 307 -15.09 2.85 32.54
N THR A 308 -14.93 4.17 32.54
CA THR A 308 -15.23 4.98 33.71
C THR A 308 -16.72 4.80 33.93
N ASP A 309 -17.07 4.00 34.93
CA ASP A 309 -18.44 3.82 35.39
C ASP A 309 -18.95 5.20 35.77
N LYS A 310 -19.75 5.79 34.88
CA LYS A 310 -20.50 7.01 35.15
C LYS A 310 -21.74 6.59 35.93
N THR A 311 -21.53 6.15 37.16
CA THR A 311 -22.55 5.91 38.17
C THR A 311 -22.18 6.72 39.41
N ALA A 312 -22.40 8.03 39.32
CA ALA A 312 -22.56 8.93 40.45
C ALA A 312 -23.34 10.16 39.98
#